data_AF-A0A1Q7AI59-F1
#
_entry.id   AF-A0A1Q7AI59-F1
#
_cell.length_a   1.000
_cell.length_b   1.000
_cell.length_c   1.000
_cell.angle_alpha   90.00
_cell.angle_beta   90.00
_cell.angle_gamma   90.00
#
_symmetry.space_group_name_H-M   'P 1'
#
loop_
_entity.id
_entity.type
_entity.pdbx_description
1 polymer ?
#
loop_
_entity_poly.entity_id
_entity_poly.type
_entity_poly.pdbx_seq_one_letter_code
_entity_poly.pdbx_strand_id
1 'polypeptide(L)'
;MVLALVAGSSALAYARWTRPAADADAALADGRYDEALASYVRAETRFDRLAAAKEFFVADYGHVMASQLWLLYRLQRYDETIDKAQRAPEGALPHFWSGCAFFEKARAEEKPESRLAWLTRAEEEFRRAVEAAPDDWDTKFDFEMVTRLAAELRKQPKTPPNQLMQLLRPQPKPGAKPVRRVG
;
A
#
# COMPACT_ATOMS: atom_id res chain seq x y z
N MET A 1 35.81 -0.31 -31.25
CA MET A 1 34.58 0.20 -31.91
C MET A 1 33.37 -0.72 -31.71
N VAL A 2 33.49 -2.04 -31.92
CA VAL A 2 32.36 -2.99 -31.75
C VAL A 2 31.75 -2.96 -30.33
N LEU A 3 32.57 -2.95 -29.27
CA LEU A 3 32.09 -2.88 -27.89
C LEU A 3 31.30 -1.59 -27.57
N ALA A 4 31.72 -0.46 -28.13
CA ALA A 4 31.02 0.82 -27.94
C ALA A 4 29.66 0.85 -28.67
N LEU A 5 29.59 0.25 -29.87
CA LEU A 5 28.35 0.09 -30.63
C LEU A 5 27.35 -0.83 -29.92
N VAL A 6 27.83 -1.97 -29.39
CA VAL A 6 27.00 -2.88 -28.58
C VAL A 6 26.48 -2.18 -27.33
N ALA A 7 27.37 -1.52 -26.56
CA ALA A 7 26.97 -0.79 -25.36
C ALA A 7 25.95 0.33 -25.64
N GLY A 8 26.17 1.13 -26.70
CA GLY A 8 25.24 2.19 -27.10
C GLY A 8 23.87 1.64 -27.55
N SER A 9 23.88 0.53 -28.29
CA SER A 9 22.64 -0.11 -28.77
C SER A 9 21.84 -0.70 -27.62
N SER A 10 22.51 -1.35 -26.67
CA SER A 10 21.90 -1.86 -25.44
C SER A 10 21.32 -0.74 -24.58
N ALA A 11 22.02 0.39 -24.43
CA ALA A 11 21.53 1.54 -23.67
C ALA A 11 20.27 2.16 -24.31
N LEU A 12 20.24 2.32 -25.64
CA LEU A 12 19.06 2.83 -26.36
C LEU A 12 17.88 1.86 -26.27
N ALA A 13 18.13 0.56 -26.38
CA ALA A 13 17.11 -0.47 -26.22
C ALA A 13 16.51 -0.43 -24.80
N TYR A 14 17.35 -0.32 -23.78
CA TYR A 14 16.92 -0.19 -22.39
C TYR A 14 16.14 1.11 -22.13
N ALA A 15 16.63 2.26 -22.58
CA ALA A 15 15.92 3.54 -22.45
C ALA A 15 14.54 3.51 -23.13
N ARG A 16 14.45 2.89 -24.31
CA ARG A 16 13.15 2.73 -24.99
C ARG A 16 12.25 1.75 -24.24
N TRP A 17 12.82 0.72 -23.62
CA TRP A 17 12.10 -0.28 -22.82
C TRP A 17 11.52 0.30 -21.53
N THR A 18 12.28 1.14 -20.82
CA THR A 18 11.86 1.75 -19.54
C THR A 18 11.07 3.05 -19.71
N ARG A 19 11.00 3.60 -20.94
CA ARG A 19 10.25 4.84 -21.23
C ARG A 19 8.85 4.94 -20.60
N PRO A 20 7.99 3.90 -20.59
CA PRO A 20 6.68 4.02 -19.94
C PRO A 20 6.75 4.28 -18.42
N ALA A 21 7.78 3.77 -17.73
CA ALA A 21 7.98 4.08 -16.32
C ALA A 21 8.41 5.54 -16.14
N ALA A 22 9.32 6.05 -16.99
CA ALA A 22 9.72 7.45 -16.97
C ALA A 22 8.55 8.40 -17.31
N ASP A 23 7.73 8.05 -18.30
CA ASP A 23 6.51 8.79 -18.64
C ASP A 23 5.50 8.77 -17.46
N ALA A 24 5.44 7.65 -16.71
CA ALA A 24 4.62 7.53 -15.51
C ALA A 24 5.14 8.40 -14.36
N ASP A 25 6.45 8.41 -14.11
CA ASP A 25 7.09 9.24 -13.09
C ASP A 25 6.82 10.74 -13.37
N ALA A 26 6.91 11.15 -14.64
CA ALA A 26 6.58 12.51 -15.06
C ALA A 26 5.10 12.86 -14.85
N ALA A 27 4.19 11.99 -15.26
CA ALA A 27 2.75 12.18 -15.02
C ALA A 27 2.41 12.22 -13.53
N LEU A 28 3.09 11.39 -12.71
CA LEU A 28 2.94 11.36 -11.27
C LEU A 28 3.41 12.68 -10.62
N ALA A 29 4.54 13.21 -11.05
CA ALA A 29 5.06 14.50 -10.60
C ALA A 29 4.10 15.67 -10.92
N ASP A 30 3.39 15.58 -12.05
CA ASP A 30 2.35 16.54 -12.45
C ASP A 30 0.99 16.31 -11.75
N GLY A 31 0.87 15.29 -10.90
CA GLY A 31 -0.39 14.94 -10.22
C GLY A 31 -1.43 14.26 -11.12
N ARG A 32 -1.04 13.83 -12.34
CA ARG A 32 -1.91 13.14 -13.30
C ARG A 32 -1.97 11.64 -12.98
N TYR A 33 -2.65 11.30 -11.88
CA TYR A 33 -2.61 9.96 -11.28
C TYR A 33 -3.13 8.83 -12.19
N ASP A 34 -4.26 9.00 -12.86
CA ASP A 34 -4.79 7.97 -13.77
C ASP A 34 -3.86 7.73 -14.97
N GLU A 35 -3.25 8.79 -15.50
CA GLU A 35 -2.29 8.69 -16.59
C GLU A 35 -1.00 7.99 -16.14
N ALA A 36 -0.50 8.34 -14.96
CA ALA A 36 0.65 7.69 -14.36
C ALA A 36 0.39 6.19 -14.16
N LEU A 37 -0.78 5.83 -13.61
CA LEU A 37 -1.16 4.44 -13.40
C LEU A 37 -1.22 3.67 -14.73
N ALA A 38 -1.86 4.23 -15.75
CA ALA A 38 -1.91 3.61 -17.07
C ALA A 38 -0.51 3.43 -17.69
N SER A 39 0.42 4.37 -17.45
CA SER A 39 1.81 4.26 -17.89
C SER A 39 2.60 3.20 -17.14
N TYR A 40 2.44 3.07 -15.82
CA TYR A 40 3.07 1.98 -15.06
C TYR A 40 2.51 0.59 -15.42
N VAL A 41 1.20 0.45 -15.68
CA VAL A 41 0.62 -0.81 -16.17
C VAL A 41 1.25 -1.23 -17.51
N ARG A 42 1.53 -0.26 -18.40
CA ARG A 42 2.28 -0.52 -19.64
C ARG A 42 3.72 -0.94 -19.36
N ALA A 43 4.37 -0.37 -18.35
CA ALA A 43 5.72 -0.78 -17.93
C ALA A 43 5.73 -2.21 -17.39
N GLU A 44 4.79 -2.57 -16.51
CA GLU A 44 4.62 -3.93 -15.99
C GLU A 44 4.43 -4.95 -17.11
N THR A 45 3.56 -4.66 -18.08
CA THR A 45 3.33 -5.53 -19.25
C THR A 45 4.63 -5.84 -20.01
N ARG A 46 5.61 -4.92 -20.01
CA ARG A 46 6.92 -5.17 -20.63
C ARG A 46 7.74 -6.14 -19.80
N PHE A 47 7.82 -5.93 -18.48
CA PHE A 47 8.47 -6.88 -17.57
C PHE A 47 7.83 -8.27 -17.63
N ASP A 48 6.52 -8.37 -17.77
CA ASP A 48 5.80 -9.66 -17.90
C ASP A 48 6.16 -10.44 -19.17
N ARG A 49 6.53 -9.75 -20.25
CA ARG A 49 6.90 -10.41 -21.52
C ARG A 49 8.25 -11.11 -21.46
N LEU A 50 9.11 -10.74 -20.52
CA LEU A 50 10.46 -11.30 -20.37
C LEU A 50 10.67 -11.66 -18.89
N ALA A 51 10.42 -12.92 -18.51
CA ALA A 51 10.58 -13.36 -17.11
C ALA A 51 11.96 -12.99 -16.53
N ALA A 52 13.03 -13.18 -17.31
CA ALA A 52 14.38 -12.79 -16.92
C ALA A 52 14.53 -11.28 -16.63
N ALA A 53 13.73 -10.41 -17.26
CA ALA A 53 13.80 -8.97 -17.00
C ALA A 53 13.38 -8.62 -15.56
N LYS A 54 12.44 -9.36 -14.97
CA LYS A 54 12.06 -9.16 -13.55
C LYS A 54 13.21 -9.49 -12.61
N GLU A 55 13.99 -10.51 -12.93
CA GLU A 55 15.12 -10.98 -12.13
C GLU A 55 16.38 -10.13 -12.32
N PHE A 56 16.65 -9.66 -13.54
CA PHE A 56 17.80 -8.79 -13.81
C PHE A 56 17.57 -7.34 -13.37
N PHE A 57 16.32 -6.87 -13.38
CA PHE A 57 15.94 -5.49 -13.06
C PHE A 57 14.94 -5.44 -11.89
N VAL A 58 15.25 -6.15 -10.80
CA VAL A 58 14.39 -6.24 -9.60
C VAL A 58 14.04 -4.86 -9.04
N ALA A 59 14.98 -3.93 -9.02
CA ALA A 59 14.75 -2.58 -8.51
C ALA A 59 13.73 -1.80 -9.37
N ASP A 60 13.89 -1.83 -10.69
CA ASP A 60 12.97 -1.14 -11.62
C ASP A 60 11.57 -1.76 -11.57
N TYR A 61 11.50 -3.09 -11.56
CA TYR A 61 10.23 -3.80 -11.44
C TYR A 61 9.56 -3.53 -10.08
N GLY A 62 10.34 -3.53 -9.00
CA GLY A 62 9.89 -3.16 -7.65
C GLY A 62 9.31 -1.75 -7.61
N HIS A 63 10.01 -0.77 -8.18
CA HIS A 63 9.53 0.63 -8.30
C HIS A 63 8.20 0.72 -9.06
N VAL A 64 8.10 0.05 -10.21
CA VAL A 64 6.86 0.02 -11.01
C VAL A 64 5.70 -0.59 -10.23
N MET A 65 5.94 -1.66 -9.46
CA MET A 65 4.90 -2.31 -8.67
C MET A 65 4.50 -1.48 -7.44
N ALA A 66 5.47 -0.92 -6.72
CA ALA A 66 5.25 -0.04 -5.57
C ALA A 66 4.42 1.18 -5.97
N SER A 67 4.78 1.82 -7.08
CA SER A 67 4.10 3.02 -7.59
C SER A 67 2.65 2.72 -7.98
N GLN A 68 2.38 1.55 -8.55
CA GLN A 68 1.01 1.13 -8.87
C GLN A 68 0.18 0.86 -7.62
N LEU A 69 0.73 0.18 -6.60
CA LEU A 69 0.02 -0.05 -5.34
C LEU A 69 -0.33 1.26 -4.64
N TRP A 70 0.63 2.19 -4.57
CA TRP A 70 0.42 3.54 -4.04
C TRP A 70 -0.66 4.30 -4.82
N LEU A 71 -0.59 4.30 -6.16
CA LEU A 71 -1.57 5.00 -7.01
C LEU A 71 -2.97 4.43 -6.87
N LEU A 72 -3.12 3.11 -6.89
CA LEU A 72 -4.41 2.44 -6.71
C LEU A 72 -5.02 2.79 -5.35
N TYR A 73 -4.21 2.75 -4.29
CA TYR A 73 -4.65 3.15 -2.95
C TYR A 73 -5.05 4.62 -2.90
N ARG A 74 -4.24 5.51 -3.49
CA ARG A 74 -4.50 6.96 -3.54
C ARG A 74 -5.79 7.31 -4.29
N LEU A 75 -6.11 6.54 -5.34
CA LEU A 75 -7.35 6.64 -6.11
C LEU A 75 -8.53 5.93 -5.45
N GLN A 76 -8.36 5.40 -4.23
CA GLN A 76 -9.36 4.66 -3.46
C GLN A 76 -9.84 3.37 -4.17
N ARG A 77 -9.03 2.82 -5.08
CA ARG A 77 -9.29 1.57 -5.79
C ARG A 77 -8.82 0.38 -4.95
N TYR A 78 -9.36 0.27 -3.74
CA TYR A 78 -8.85 -0.64 -2.70
C TYR A 78 -8.90 -2.12 -3.09
N ASP A 79 -9.95 -2.55 -3.79
CA ASP A 79 -10.03 -3.93 -4.30
C ASP A 79 -8.90 -4.25 -5.27
N GLU A 80 -8.57 -3.31 -6.16
CA GLU A 80 -7.46 -3.48 -7.09
C GLU A 80 -6.10 -3.41 -6.39
N THR A 81 -5.95 -2.58 -5.34
CA THR A 81 -4.76 -2.60 -4.48
C THR A 81 -4.54 -3.99 -3.89
N ILE A 82 -5.59 -4.60 -3.33
CA ILE A 82 -5.54 -5.94 -2.72
C ILE A 82 -5.17 -7.00 -3.77
N ASP A 83 -5.84 -7.00 -4.92
CA ASP A 83 -5.60 -7.97 -5.99
C ASP A 83 -4.19 -7.83 -6.60
N LYS A 84 -3.66 -6.61 -6.67
CA LYS A 84 -2.32 -6.36 -7.17
C LYS A 84 -1.24 -6.73 -6.17
N ALA A 85 -1.48 -6.52 -4.87
CA ALA A 85 -0.55 -6.86 -3.80
C ALA A 85 -0.23 -8.37 -3.79
N GLN A 86 -1.20 -9.24 -4.12
CA GLN A 86 -1.00 -10.70 -4.19
C GLN A 86 0.10 -11.15 -5.15
N ARG A 87 0.45 -10.33 -6.14
CA ARG A 87 1.44 -10.66 -7.19
C ARG A 87 2.66 -9.73 -7.16
N ALA A 88 2.71 -8.76 -6.25
CA ALA A 88 3.79 -7.82 -6.18
C ALA A 88 5.00 -8.42 -5.44
N PRO A 89 6.24 -8.08 -5.84
CA PRO A 89 7.43 -8.50 -5.11
C PRO A 89 7.52 -7.80 -3.75
N GLU A 90 8.22 -8.39 -2.79
CA GLU A 90 8.38 -7.82 -1.43
C GLU A 90 8.91 -6.39 -1.42
N GLY A 91 9.81 -6.04 -2.34
CA GLY A 91 10.33 -4.68 -2.49
C GLY A 91 9.27 -3.62 -2.84
N ALA A 92 8.06 -4.04 -3.25
CA ALA A 92 6.92 -3.16 -3.48
C ALA A 92 6.03 -2.95 -2.24
N LEU A 93 6.38 -3.54 -1.10
CA LEU A 93 5.64 -3.52 0.17
C LEU A 93 4.18 -3.98 0.02
N PRO A 94 3.92 -5.16 -0.60
CA PRO A 94 2.55 -5.63 -0.87
C PRO A 94 1.69 -5.71 0.37
N HIS A 95 2.24 -6.25 1.46
CA HIS A 95 1.56 -6.46 2.73
C HIS A 95 1.19 -5.15 3.43
N PHE A 96 2.00 -4.10 3.27
CA PHE A 96 1.67 -2.79 3.79
C PHE A 96 0.45 -2.21 3.04
N TRP A 97 0.50 -2.21 1.71
CA TRP A 97 -0.57 -1.64 0.88
C TRP A 97 -1.89 -2.40 0.97
N SER A 98 -1.86 -3.74 1.05
CA SER A 98 -3.05 -4.56 1.31
C SER A 98 -3.63 -4.28 2.70
N GLY A 99 -2.78 -4.14 3.72
CA GLY A 99 -3.17 -3.75 5.08
C GLY A 99 -3.92 -2.41 5.10
N CYS A 100 -3.36 -1.38 4.46
CA CYS A 100 -4.03 -0.07 4.33
C CYS A 100 -5.37 -0.19 3.61
N ALA A 101 -5.44 -0.92 2.49
CA ALA A 101 -6.67 -1.10 1.73
C ALA A 101 -7.77 -1.84 2.54
N PHE A 102 -7.41 -2.91 3.26
CA PHE A 102 -8.35 -3.61 4.14
C PHE A 102 -8.84 -2.72 5.29
N PHE A 103 -7.96 -1.90 5.85
CA PHE A 103 -8.34 -0.93 6.88
C PHE A 103 -9.37 0.09 6.37
N GLU A 104 -9.16 0.67 5.19
CA GLU A 104 -10.13 1.60 4.59
C GLU A 104 -11.47 0.91 4.27
N LYS A 105 -11.44 -0.34 3.80
CA LYS A 105 -12.68 -1.13 3.64
C LYS A 105 -13.39 -1.35 4.98
N ALA A 106 -12.66 -1.60 6.06
CA ALA A 106 -13.26 -1.71 7.40
C ALA A 106 -13.89 -0.38 7.84
N ARG A 107 -13.23 0.76 7.57
CA ARG A 107 -13.74 2.09 7.90
C ARG A 107 -15.01 2.49 7.16
N ALA A 108 -15.27 1.91 5.99
CA ALA A 108 -16.47 2.16 5.20
C ALA A 108 -17.57 1.10 5.39
N GLU A 109 -17.25 -0.08 5.93
CA GLU A 109 -18.19 -1.19 6.06
C GLU A 109 -19.21 -0.96 7.18
N GLU A 110 -20.50 -1.05 6.86
CA GLU A 110 -21.60 -0.83 7.81
C GLU A 110 -21.92 -2.08 8.63
N LYS A 111 -21.73 -3.28 8.06
CA LYS A 111 -22.06 -4.53 8.74
C LYS A 111 -21.01 -4.87 9.79
N PRO A 112 -21.38 -5.01 11.09
CA PRO A 112 -20.45 -5.32 12.18
C PRO A 112 -19.48 -6.46 11.92
N GLU A 113 -19.98 -7.62 11.48
CA GLU A 113 -19.18 -8.82 11.26
C GLU A 113 -18.21 -8.65 10.09
N SER A 114 -18.68 -8.06 8.99
CA SER A 114 -17.86 -7.75 7.81
C SER A 114 -16.77 -6.73 8.15
N ARG A 115 -17.08 -5.73 8.96
CA ARG A 115 -16.11 -4.72 9.42
C ARG A 115 -14.98 -5.37 10.20
N LEU A 116 -15.33 -6.20 11.19
CA LEU A 116 -14.34 -6.92 11.98
C LEU A 116 -13.51 -7.88 11.11
N ALA A 117 -14.12 -8.52 10.12
CA ALA A 117 -13.42 -9.40 9.18
C ALA A 117 -12.39 -8.62 8.33
N TRP A 118 -12.75 -7.43 7.82
CA TRP A 118 -11.81 -6.57 7.10
C TRP A 118 -10.66 -6.11 8.00
N LEU A 119 -10.97 -5.70 9.23
CA LEU A 119 -9.97 -5.23 10.18
C LEU A 119 -9.01 -6.35 10.61
N THR A 120 -9.50 -7.59 10.75
CA THR A 120 -8.67 -8.77 11.04
C THR A 120 -7.76 -9.11 9.85
N ARG A 121 -8.21 -8.91 8.61
CA ARG A 121 -7.33 -9.05 7.42
C ARG A 121 -6.27 -7.96 7.39
N ALA A 122 -6.63 -6.72 7.72
CA ALA A 122 -5.66 -5.63 7.86
C ALA A 122 -4.60 -5.94 8.93
N GLU A 123 -5.01 -6.46 10.09
CA GLU A 123 -4.12 -6.89 11.19
C GLU A 123 -3.08 -7.91 10.70
N GLU A 124 -3.53 -8.93 9.97
CA GLU A 124 -2.67 -10.00 9.44
C GLU A 124 -1.69 -9.51 8.37
N GLU A 125 -2.14 -8.64 7.45
CA GLU A 125 -1.26 -8.07 6.43
C GLU A 125 -0.21 -7.12 7.05
N PHE A 126 -0.61 -6.27 8.00
CA PHE A 126 0.34 -5.41 8.71
C PHE A 126 1.35 -6.22 9.55
N ARG A 127 0.94 -7.35 10.14
CA ARG A 127 1.87 -8.26 10.82
C ARG A 127 2.97 -8.73 9.86
N ARG A 128 2.60 -9.17 8.66
CA ARG A 128 3.57 -9.59 7.62
C ARG A 128 4.44 -8.43 7.15
N ALA A 129 3.88 -7.23 7.04
CA ALA A 129 4.64 -6.04 6.70
C ALA A 129 5.71 -5.71 7.76
N VAL A 130 5.37 -5.81 9.05
CA VAL A 130 6.34 -5.66 10.16
C VAL A 130 7.43 -6.75 10.11
N GLU A 131 7.06 -7.99 9.79
CA GLU A 131 8.02 -9.10 9.65
C GLU A 131 9.00 -8.87 8.49
N ALA A 132 8.53 -8.30 7.38
CA ALA A 132 9.36 -7.98 6.22
C ALA A 132 10.26 -6.75 6.43
N ALA A 133 9.77 -5.74 7.18
CA ALA A 133 10.47 -4.48 7.44
C ALA A 133 10.45 -4.13 8.95
N PRO A 134 11.20 -4.87 9.80
CA PRO A 134 11.13 -4.72 11.25
C PRO A 134 11.70 -3.41 11.78
N ASP A 135 12.33 -2.57 10.95
CA ASP A 135 12.83 -1.26 11.35
C ASP A 135 11.91 -0.10 10.91
N ASP A 136 10.84 -0.39 10.16
CA ASP A 136 9.88 0.61 9.73
C ASP A 136 8.90 0.97 10.86
N TRP A 137 9.02 2.21 11.35
CA TRP A 137 8.17 2.72 12.42
C TRP A 137 6.73 2.97 12.00
N ASP A 138 6.49 3.36 10.74
CA ASP A 138 5.14 3.67 10.27
C ASP A 138 4.33 2.38 10.17
N THR A 139 4.91 1.33 9.58
CA THR A 139 4.29 0.00 9.52
C THR A 139 4.00 -0.58 10.91
N LYS A 140 4.90 -0.39 11.89
CA LYS A 140 4.64 -0.80 13.29
C LYS A 140 3.50 -0.02 13.93
N PHE A 141 3.44 1.29 13.68
CA PHE A 141 2.36 2.12 14.21
C PHE A 141 1.01 1.66 13.68
N ASP A 142 0.91 1.44 12.36
CA ASP A 142 -0.33 0.98 11.72
C ASP A 142 -0.74 -0.41 12.21
N PHE A 143 0.22 -1.32 12.38
CA PHE A 143 -0.03 -2.64 12.98
C PHE A 143 -0.61 -2.53 14.40
N GLU A 144 0.02 -1.76 15.27
CA GLU A 144 -0.44 -1.59 16.66
C GLU A 144 -1.83 -0.92 16.71
N MET A 145 -2.04 0.09 15.86
CA MET A 145 -3.32 0.78 15.74
C MET A 145 -4.43 -0.21 15.36
N VAL A 146 -4.25 -0.98 14.29
CA VAL A 146 -5.24 -1.95 13.81
C VAL A 146 -5.46 -3.08 14.82
N THR A 147 -4.41 -3.57 15.46
CA THR A 147 -4.50 -4.61 16.51
C THR A 147 -5.38 -4.16 17.67
N ARG A 148 -5.14 -2.94 18.20
CA ARG A 148 -5.97 -2.38 19.29
C ARG A 148 -7.41 -2.15 18.85
N LEU A 149 -7.60 -1.62 17.64
CA LEU A 149 -8.93 -1.41 17.07
C LEU A 149 -9.70 -2.73 16.94
N ALA A 150 -9.06 -3.79 16.46
CA ALA A 150 -9.68 -5.10 16.33
C ALA A 150 -10.06 -5.67 17.70
N ALA A 151 -9.18 -5.54 18.69
CA ALA A 151 -9.46 -5.97 20.06
C ALA A 151 -10.64 -5.23 20.70
N GLU A 152 -10.74 -3.90 20.53
CA GLU A 152 -11.86 -3.12 21.06
C GLU A 152 -13.15 -3.36 20.27
N LEU A 153 -13.08 -3.49 18.95
CA LEU A 153 -14.24 -3.77 18.11
C LEU A 153 -14.82 -5.16 18.43
N ARG A 154 -14.00 -6.16 18.77
CA ARG A 154 -14.48 -7.47 19.26
C ARG A 154 -15.32 -7.35 20.54
N LYS A 155 -15.00 -6.40 21.43
CA LYS A 155 -15.79 -6.12 22.65
C LYS A 155 -17.07 -5.33 22.34
N GLN A 156 -17.01 -4.46 21.34
CA GLN A 156 -18.10 -3.54 20.97
C GLN A 156 -18.44 -3.64 19.47
N PRO A 157 -18.93 -4.80 18.98
CA PRO A 157 -19.03 -5.08 17.54
C PRO A 157 -20.01 -4.15 16.82
N LYS A 158 -21.02 -3.63 17.53
CA LYS A 158 -22.04 -2.72 16.98
C LYS A 158 -21.56 -1.27 16.83
N THR A 159 -20.32 -0.95 17.17
CA THR A 159 -19.75 0.41 17.02
C THR A 159 -19.82 0.83 15.55
N PRO A 160 -20.49 1.93 15.18
CA PRO A 160 -20.59 2.36 13.78
C PRO A 160 -19.24 2.86 13.23
N PRO A 161 -19.05 2.90 11.89
CA PRO A 161 -17.74 3.20 11.31
C PRO A 161 -17.22 4.60 11.67
N ASN A 162 -18.11 5.59 11.75
CA ASN A 162 -17.78 6.97 12.15
C ASN A 162 -17.30 7.10 13.62
N GLN A 163 -17.50 6.08 14.44
CA GLN A 163 -17.03 6.03 15.83
C GLN A 163 -15.85 5.08 16.02
N LEU A 164 -15.38 4.40 14.96
CA LEU A 164 -14.34 3.38 15.05
C LEU A 164 -13.08 3.89 15.75
N MET A 165 -12.57 5.05 15.35
CA MET A 165 -11.37 5.67 15.96
C MET A 165 -11.60 6.14 17.41
N GLN A 166 -12.84 6.29 17.85
CA GLN A 166 -13.14 6.67 19.23
C GLN A 166 -12.86 5.54 20.21
N LEU A 167 -12.84 4.29 19.73
CA LEU A 167 -12.48 3.11 20.53
C LEU A 167 -11.05 3.17 21.07
N LEU A 168 -10.15 3.86 20.36
CA LEU A 168 -8.76 4.03 20.79
C LEU A 168 -8.57 5.19 21.79
N ARG A 169 -9.61 5.99 22.05
CA ARG A 169 -9.49 7.10 22.99
C ARG A 169 -9.32 6.54 24.40
N PRO A 170 -8.40 7.10 25.21
CA PRO A 170 -8.27 6.70 26.60
C PRO A 170 -9.61 6.88 27.32
N GLN A 171 -10.14 5.81 27.89
CA GLN A 171 -11.31 5.92 28.76
C GLN A 171 -10.90 6.71 30.02
N PRO A 172 -11.68 7.71 30.45
CA PRO A 172 -11.38 8.43 31.66
C PRO A 172 -11.35 7.45 32.84
N LYS A 173 -10.23 7.44 33.59
CA LYS A 173 -10.14 6.63 34.81
C LYS A 173 -11.30 7.00 35.74
N PRO A 174 -11.94 6.02 36.41
CA PRO A 174 -12.95 6.31 37.42
C PRO A 174 -12.40 7.34 38.44
N GLY A 175 -13.05 8.50 38.55
CA GLY A 175 -12.61 9.60 39.43
C GLY A 175 -11.69 10.66 38.80
N ALA A 176 -11.37 10.58 37.50
CA ALA A 176 -10.59 11.61 36.83
C ALA A 176 -11.42 12.91 36.68
N LYS A 177 -10.93 14.02 37.27
CA LYS A 177 -11.53 15.35 37.08
C LYS A 177 -11.43 15.75 35.59
N PRO A 178 -12.47 16.36 35.00
CA PRO A 178 -12.41 16.83 33.62
C PRO A 178 -11.28 17.84 33.47
N VAL A 179 -10.37 17.58 32.53
CA VAL A 179 -9.27 18.50 32.21
C VAL A 179 -9.89 19.74 31.57
N ARG A 180 -9.69 20.89 32.22
CA ARG A 180 -10.18 22.19 31.75
C ARG A 180 -9.53 22.46 30.38
N ARG A 181 -10.34 22.58 29.32
CA ARG A 181 -9.84 23.02 28.00
C ARG A 181 -9.25 24.43 28.17
N VAL A 182 -7.96 24.56 27.92
CA VAL A 182 -7.31 25.86 27.75
C VAL A 182 -7.61 26.27 26.31
N GLY A 183 -8.38 27.35 26.15
CA GLY A 183 -8.63 28.01 24.87
C GLY A 183 -7.50 28.96 24.51
#